data_AF-A0A7T3FZ48-F1
#
_entry.id   AF-A0A7T3FZ48-F1
#
_cell.length_a   1.000
_cell.length_b   1.000
_cell.length_c   1.000
_cell.angle_alpha   90.00
_cell.angle_beta   90.00
_cell.angle_gamma   90.00
#
_symmetry.space_group_name_H-M   'P 1'
#
loop_
_entity.id
_entity.type
_entity.pdbx_description
1 polymer ?
#
loop_
_entity_poly.entity_id
_entity_poly.type
_entity_poly.pdbx_seq_one_letter_code
_entity_poly.pdbx_strand_id
1 'polypeptide(L)' 'MTETDTRKVAFGVVLLAISTVLIFGPGTLGVAVPVVAIAAGSLGLAAGALLVGTSDPGRPV' A
#
# COMPACT_ATOMS: atom_id res chain seq x y z
N MET A 1 18.78 8.63 17.72
CA MET A 1 17.49 8.01 17.35
C MET A 1 17.14 8.62 16.01
N THR A 2 17.21 7.86 14.91
CA THR A 2 16.76 8.39 13.61
C THR A 2 15.28 8.67 13.71
N GLU A 3 14.89 9.89 13.34
CA GLU A 3 13.52 10.37 13.47
C GLU A 3 12.70 9.78 12.31
N THR A 4 12.08 8.62 12.55
CA THR A 4 11.16 8.01 11.59
C THR A 4 10.02 8.97 11.30
N ASP A 5 9.80 9.28 10.01
CA ASP A 5 8.71 10.16 9.60
C ASP A 5 7.38 9.42 9.75
N THR A 6 6.73 9.61 10.90
CA THR A 6 5.49 8.93 11.27
C THR A 6 4.36 9.24 10.29
N ARG A 7 4.38 10.39 9.59
CA ARG A 7 3.37 10.69 8.56
C ARG A 7 3.54 9.79 7.35
N LYS A 8 4.77 9.61 6.86
CA LYS A 8 5.03 8.70 5.74
C LYS A 8 4.63 7.27 6.07
N VAL A 9 4.95 6.81 7.29
CA VAL A 9 4.52 5.49 7.77
C VAL A 9 3.00 5.39 7.78
N ALA A 10 2.30 6.36 8.38
CA ALA A 10 0.84 6.36 8.46
C ALA A 10 0.19 6.34 7.06
N PHE A 11 0.65 7.19 6.14
CA PHE A 11 0.16 7.19 4.77
C PHE A 11 0.43 5.88 4.06
N GLY A 12 1.65 5.33 4.19
CA GLY A 12 2.02 4.08 3.54
C GLY A 12 1.21 2.90 4.05
N VAL A 13 0.97 2.81 5.37
CA VAL A 13 0.13 1.77 5.99
C VAL A 13 -1.33 1.89 5.54
N VAL A 14 -1.89 3.10 5.52
CA VAL A 14 -3.27 3.32 5.04
C VAL A 14 -3.40 2.90 3.58
N LEU A 15 -2.46 3.29 2.74
CA LEU A 15 -2.47 2.95 1.32
C LEU A 15 -2.34 1.43 1.11
N LEU A 16 -1.47 0.78 1.87
CA LEU A 16 -1.32 -0.67 1.87
C LEU A 16 -2.63 -1.37 2.25
N ALA A 17 -3.28 -0.93 3.34
CA ALA A 17 -4.54 -1.51 3.81
C ALA A 17 -5.66 -1.38 2.76
N ILE A 18 -5.82 -0.19 2.16
CA ILE A 18 -6.82 0.07 1.12
C ILE A 18 -6.56 -0.83 -0.10
N SER A 19 -5.31 -0.90 -0.56
CA SER A 19 -4.92 -1.75 -1.69
C SER A 19 -5.14 -3.23 -1.42
N THR A 20 -4.82 -3.72 -0.23
CA THR A 20 -5.11 -5.11 0.17
C THR A 20 -6.62 -5.38 0.11
N VAL A 21 -7.45 -4.49 0.67
CA VAL A 21 -8.90 -4.67 0.64
C VAL A 21 -9.43 -4.63 -0.79
N LEU A 22 -8.91 -3.76 -1.66
CA LEU A 22 -9.33 -3.67 -3.06
C LEU A 22 -8.96 -4.92 -3.88
N ILE A 23 -7.80 -5.53 -3.63
CA ILE A 23 -7.36 -6.73 -4.36
C ILE A 23 -8.07 -7.97 -3.84
N PHE A 24 -8.15 -8.16 -2.52
CA PHE A 24 -8.61 -9.41 -1.92
C PHE A 24 -10.08 -9.40 -1.51
N GLY A 25 -10.64 -8.23 -1.18
CA GLY A 25 -12.02 -8.09 -0.72
C GLY A 25 -13.08 -8.56 -1.73
N PRO A 26 -12.99 -8.20 -3.02
CA PRO A 26 -13.99 -8.68 -3.97
C PRO A 26 -14.01 -10.20 -4.14
N GLY A 27 -12.84 -10.85 -4.01
CA GLY A 27 -12.72 -12.31 -4.04
C GLY A 27 -13.45 -12.98 -2.88
N THR A 28 -13.47 -12.37 -1.69
CA THR A 28 -14.23 -12.89 -0.54
C THR A 28 -15.73 -12.66 -0.67
N LEU A 29 -16.14 -11.65 -1.43
CA LEU A 29 -17.55 -11.31 -1.68
C LEU A 29 -18.13 -12.00 -2.93
N GLY A 30 -17.32 -12.77 -3.68
CA GLY A 30 -17.74 -13.40 -4.93
C GLY A 30 -18.03 -12.42 -6.07
N VAL A 31 -17.47 -11.21 -6.00
CA VAL A 31 -17.70 -10.14 -6.98
C VAL A 31 -16.59 -10.14 -8.02
N ALA A 32 -16.97 -10.15 -9.29
CA ALA A 32 -16.02 -10.03 -10.40
C ALA A 32 -15.44 -8.60 -10.45
N VAL A 33 -14.12 -8.50 -10.44
CA VAL A 33 -13.39 -7.22 -10.46
C VAL A 33 -12.84 -6.97 -11.85
N PRO A 34 -13.05 -5.77 -12.43
CA PRO A 34 -12.38 -5.37 -13.66
C PRO A 34 -10.85 -5.43 -13.49
N VAL A 35 -10.14 -5.92 -14.50
CA VAL A 35 -8.66 -6.01 -14.49
C VAL A 35 -7.99 -4.68 -14.12
N VAL A 36 -8.56 -3.56 -14.56
CA VAL A 36 -8.08 -2.20 -14.24
C VAL A 36 -8.07 -1.92 -12.74
N ALA A 37 -9.06 -2.40 -12.00
CA ALA A 37 -9.12 -2.21 -10.55
C ALA A 37 -8.09 -3.08 -9.81
N ILE A 38 -7.81 -4.29 -10.31
CA ILE A 38 -6.73 -5.14 -9.79
C ILE A 38 -5.37 -4.47 -10.02
N ALA A 39 -5.14 -3.94 -11.23
CA ALA A 39 -3.91 -3.23 -11.58
C ALA A 39 -3.71 -1.95 -10.73
N ALA A 40 -4.77 -1.19 -10.49
CA ALA A 40 -4.72 -0.03 -9.62
C ALA A 40 -4.44 -0.43 -8.16
N GLY A 41 -5.08 -1.50 -7.67
CA GLY A 41 -4.85 -2.04 -6.34
C GLY A 41 -3.40 -2.48 -6.13
N SER A 42 -2.82 -3.20 -7.08
CA SER A 42 -1.43 -3.69 -7.00
C SER A 42 -0.40 -2.55 -7.11
N LEU A 43 -0.66 -1.53 -7.95
CA LEU A 43 0.16 -0.32 -7.99
C LEU A 43 0.13 0.42 -6.65
N GLY A 44 -1.05 0.57 -6.06
CA GLY A 44 -1.18 1.15 -4.72
C GLY A 44 -0.42 0.33 -3.67
N LEU A 45 -0.47 -1.00 -3.74
CA LEU A 45 0.24 -1.86 -2.79
C LEU A 45 1.76 -1.63 -2.87
N ALA A 46 2.31 -1.55 -4.09
CA ALA A 46 3.72 -1.23 -4.31
C ALA A 46 4.08 0.18 -3.82
N ALA A 47 3.25 1.18 -4.11
CA ALA A 47 3.47 2.55 -3.67
C ALA A 47 3.41 2.69 -2.14
N GLY A 48 2.46 2.00 -1.48
CA GLY A 48 2.34 1.96 -0.03
C GLY A 48 3.57 1.32 0.63
N ALA A 49 4.03 0.18 0.10
CA ALA A 49 5.24 -0.48 0.57
C ALA A 49 6.48 0.41 0.43
N LEU A 50 6.62 1.10 -0.70
CA LEU A 50 7.73 2.03 -0.95
C LEU A 50 7.67 3.25 -0.03
N LEU A 51 6.49 3.79 0.24
CA LEU A 51 6.32 4.94 1.13
C LEU A 51 6.66 4.57 2.59
N VAL A 52 6.26 3.40 3.07
CA VAL A 52 6.67 2.90 4.39
C VAL A 52 8.19 2.65 4.41
N GLY A 53 8.74 1.98 3.40
CA GLY A 53 10.16 1.64 3.34
C GLY A 53 11.11 2.84 3.23
N THR A 54 10.62 3.98 2.72
CA THR A 54 11.37 5.25 2.60
C THR A 54 11.10 6.22 3.77
N SER A 55 10.45 5.76 4.84
CA SER A 55 10.11 6.59 6.00
C SER A 55 11.29 6.88 6.93
N ASP A 56 12.36 6.09 6.84
CA ASP A 56 13.62 6.34 7.57
C ASP A 56 14.63 7.08 6.68
N PRO A 57 15.46 7.99 7.24
CA PRO A 57 16.48 8.73 6.49
C PRO A 57 17.69 7.86 6.07
N GLY A 58 17.73 6.59 6.47
CA GLY A 58 18.70 5.62 5.98
C GLY A 58 18.56 5.37 4.48
N ARG A 59 19.64 4.93 3.83
CA ARG A 59 19.65 4.66 2.38
C ARG A 59 18.52 3.67 2.03
N PRO A 60 17.57 4.01 1.15
CA PRO A 60 16.53 3.08 0.73
C PRO A 60 17.18 1.94 -0.07
N VAL A 61 16.89 0.70 0.30
CA VAL A 61 17.31 -0.52 -0.41
C VAL A 61 16.13 -1.18 -1.10
#